data_AF-A0A8J3YG88-F1
#
_entry.id   AF-A0A8J3YG88-F1
#
_cell.length_a   1.000
_cell.length_b   1.000
_cell.length_c   1.000
_cell.angle_alpha   90.00
_cell.angle_beta   90.00
_cell.angle_gamma   90.00
#
_symmetry.space_group_name_H-M   'P 1'
#
loop_
_entity.id
_entity.type
_entity.pdbx_description
1 polymer ?
#
loop_
_entity_poly.entity_id
_entity_poly.type
_entity_poly.pdbx_seq_one_letter_code
_entity_poly.pdbx_strand_id
1 'polypeptide(L)'
;MKAALDAANRAFVEAQATLEASRKRQSDLQAQVDTTAQRLTLAEGAAQQIADHAYRSTRLRTASALLNSADPDAFYDRATAIQGVASINDKQIRNFRKQRQELADAKAAVDAEVKLQEQQLAEMDKRKKDAEKAVAQVGGGSTSGPSGSSASAQPAPRNPDGSWPKESCSVKPDPTTKNGCLTPRTNHARLQAVAAGFNHYTACYRSAEDGGEHPRGRACDFAADETGFQNVAASGSDKDYGDRLATYFINNSSKLAVLYVIWYNRIWQSATGNWKAYNGGGDPASNHTNHVHLSVL
;
A
#
# COMPACT_ATOMS: atom_id res chain seq x y z
N MET A 1 25.90 1.77 -12.37
CA MET A 1 25.34 3.13 -12.12
C MET A 1 23.82 3.14 -12.29
N LYS A 2 23.27 3.04 -13.52
CA LYS A 2 21.81 2.91 -13.77
C LYS A 2 21.17 1.78 -12.93
N ALA A 3 21.80 0.60 -12.91
CA ALA A 3 21.33 -0.53 -12.12
C ALA A 3 21.23 -0.27 -10.60
N ALA A 4 22.14 0.52 -10.01
CA ALA A 4 22.10 0.83 -8.58
C ALA A 4 20.95 1.79 -8.25
N LEU A 5 20.73 2.77 -9.14
CA LEU A 5 19.65 3.73 -9.05
C LEU A 5 18.28 3.06 -9.25
N ASP A 6 18.18 2.18 -10.23
CA ASP A 6 16.97 1.38 -10.48
C ASP A 6 16.66 0.47 -9.30
N ALA A 7 17.67 -0.20 -8.73
CA ALA A 7 17.51 -1.03 -7.54
C ALA A 7 17.03 -0.20 -6.34
N ALA A 8 17.57 1.01 -6.14
CA ALA A 8 17.15 1.90 -5.06
C ALA A 8 15.70 2.37 -5.24
N ASN A 9 15.31 2.79 -6.45
CA ASN A 9 13.93 3.20 -6.74
C ASN A 9 12.94 2.03 -6.55
N ARG A 10 13.28 0.83 -7.01
CA ARG A 10 12.42 -0.37 -6.83
C ARG A 10 12.21 -0.69 -5.35
N ALA A 11 13.29 -0.81 -4.59
CA ALA A 11 13.23 -1.10 -3.16
C ALA A 11 12.49 -0.01 -2.38
N PHE A 12 12.64 1.26 -2.76
CA PHE A 12 11.89 2.37 -2.16
C PHE A 12 10.38 2.24 -2.41
N VAL A 13 9.97 1.97 -3.65
CA VAL A 13 8.55 1.82 -4.03
C VAL A 13 7.91 0.61 -3.34
N GLU A 14 8.66 -0.49 -3.17
CA GLU A 14 8.23 -1.67 -2.41
C GLU A 14 8.08 -1.37 -0.91
N ALA A 15 9.05 -0.67 -0.32
CA ALA A 15 9.00 -0.28 1.10
C ALA A 15 7.85 0.71 1.38
N GLN A 16 7.64 1.68 0.49
CA GLN A 16 6.53 2.63 0.56
C GLN A 16 5.17 1.92 0.53
N ALA A 17 5.00 0.97 -0.40
CA ALA A 17 3.78 0.16 -0.49
C ALA A 17 3.51 -0.61 0.81
N THR A 18 4.54 -1.24 1.36
CA THR A 18 4.44 -2.00 2.63
C THR A 18 4.09 -1.09 3.80
N LEU A 19 4.68 0.10 3.87
CA LEU A 19 4.38 1.11 4.89
C LEU A 19 2.92 1.59 4.83
N GLU A 20 2.42 1.92 3.63
CA GLU A 20 1.03 2.37 3.45
C GLU A 20 0.04 1.29 3.86
N ALA A 21 0.30 0.03 3.49
CA ALA A 21 -0.53 -1.11 3.86
C ALA A 21 -0.50 -1.39 5.37
N SER A 22 0.68 -1.30 5.99
CA SER A 22 0.85 -1.46 7.43
C SER A 22 0.07 -0.41 8.22
N ARG A 23 0.11 0.87 7.79
CA ARG A 23 -0.69 1.94 8.40
C ARG A 23 -2.20 1.68 8.32
N LYS A 24 -2.67 1.15 7.19
CA LYS A 24 -4.07 0.75 7.05
C LYS A 24 -4.43 -0.37 8.02
N ARG A 25 -3.63 -1.43 8.08
CA ARG A 25 -3.86 -2.55 9.02
C ARG A 25 -3.80 -2.09 10.48
N GLN A 26 -2.85 -1.22 10.83
CA GLN A 26 -2.78 -0.62 12.16
C GLN A 26 -4.08 0.11 12.52
N SER A 27 -4.62 0.93 11.60
CA SER A 27 -5.88 1.63 11.81
C SER A 27 -7.06 0.65 12.00
N ASP A 28 -7.12 -0.41 11.19
CA ASP A 28 -8.18 -1.41 11.27
C ASP A 28 -8.08 -2.22 12.59
N LEU A 29 -6.85 -2.56 13.02
CA LEU A 29 -6.59 -3.21 14.31
C LEU A 29 -6.90 -2.30 15.49
N GLN A 30 -6.60 -0.99 15.39
CA GLN A 30 -6.93 -0.04 16.45
C GLN A 30 -8.44 0.05 16.68
N ALA A 31 -9.24 0.05 15.60
CA ALA A 31 -10.69 0.00 15.72
C ALA A 31 -11.18 -1.31 16.40
N GLN A 32 -10.51 -2.44 16.18
CA GLN A 32 -10.79 -3.70 16.88
C GLN A 32 -10.40 -3.65 18.36
N VAL A 33 -9.25 -3.04 18.68
CA VAL A 33 -8.81 -2.80 20.06
C VAL A 33 -9.85 -1.98 20.81
N ASP A 34 -10.31 -0.88 20.23
CA ASP A 34 -11.29 0.02 20.85
C ASP A 34 -12.63 -0.69 21.09
N THR A 35 -13.12 -1.41 20.07
CA THR A 35 -14.35 -2.20 20.16
C THR A 35 -14.26 -3.30 21.22
N THR A 36 -13.15 -4.03 21.26
CA THR A 36 -12.97 -5.13 22.21
C THR A 36 -12.76 -4.62 23.63
N ALA A 37 -12.04 -3.51 23.80
CA ALA A 37 -11.87 -2.85 25.10
C ALA A 37 -13.22 -2.41 25.69
N GLN A 38 -14.08 -1.77 24.88
CA GLN A 38 -15.42 -1.37 25.33
C GLN A 38 -16.28 -2.58 25.76
N ARG A 39 -16.26 -3.66 24.96
CA ARG A 39 -16.96 -4.91 25.32
C ARG A 39 -16.42 -5.51 26.62
N LEU A 40 -15.10 -5.44 26.81
CA LEU A 40 -14.46 -5.97 28.00
C LEU A 40 -14.87 -5.19 29.25
N THR A 41 -14.89 -3.85 29.21
CA THR A 41 -15.36 -3.02 30.33
C THR A 41 -16.80 -3.36 30.75
N LEU A 42 -17.70 -3.60 29.79
CA LEU A 42 -19.06 -4.04 30.08
C LEU A 42 -19.09 -5.45 30.70
N ALA A 43 -18.23 -6.35 30.22
CA ALA A 43 -18.13 -7.71 30.73
C ALA A 43 -17.44 -7.82 32.10
N GLU A 44 -16.56 -6.87 32.45
CA GLU A 44 -15.90 -6.81 33.76
C GLU A 44 -16.91 -6.65 34.90
N GLY A 45 -17.93 -5.81 34.72
CA GLY A 45 -19.01 -5.66 35.71
C GLY A 45 -19.79 -6.96 35.92
N ALA A 46 -20.10 -7.68 34.84
CA ALA A 46 -20.77 -8.98 34.93
C ALA A 46 -19.88 -10.04 35.61
N ALA A 47 -18.58 -10.08 35.29
CA ALA A 47 -17.64 -10.99 35.92
C ALA A 47 -17.47 -10.72 37.43
N GLN A 48 -17.45 -9.44 37.84
CA GLN A 48 -17.42 -9.05 39.25
C GLN A 48 -18.68 -9.49 39.99
N GLN A 49 -19.87 -9.32 39.39
CA GLN A 49 -21.13 -9.80 39.98
C GLN A 49 -21.13 -11.32 40.17
N ILE A 50 -20.69 -12.08 39.16
CA ILE A 50 -20.57 -13.54 39.27
C ILE A 50 -19.63 -13.93 40.41
N ALA A 51 -18.48 -13.26 40.53
CA ALA A 51 -17.50 -13.50 41.59
C ALA A 51 -18.09 -13.19 42.98
N ASP A 52 -18.78 -12.05 43.13
CA ASP A 52 -19.43 -11.64 44.38
C ASP A 52 -20.54 -12.62 44.79
N HIS A 53 -21.36 -13.06 43.84
CA HIS A 53 -22.39 -14.07 44.08
C HIS A 53 -21.75 -15.39 44.52
N ALA A 54 -20.76 -15.90 43.77
CA ALA A 54 -20.05 -17.12 44.12
C ALA A 54 -19.39 -17.04 45.52
N TYR A 55 -18.87 -15.87 45.89
CA TYR A 55 -18.30 -15.64 47.22
C TYR A 55 -19.36 -15.66 48.33
N ARG A 56 -20.52 -15.05 48.12
CA ARG A 56 -21.63 -15.00 49.10
C ARG A 56 -22.39 -16.32 49.21
N SER A 57 -22.46 -17.11 48.13
CA SER A 57 -23.12 -18.41 48.06
C SER A 57 -22.10 -19.54 48.24
N THR A 58 -21.52 -19.65 49.44
CA THR A 58 -20.62 -20.76 49.79
C THR A 58 -21.30 -22.12 49.59
N ARG A 59 -20.52 -23.14 49.20
CA ARG A 59 -21.02 -24.51 48.93
C ARG A 59 -21.90 -25.07 50.06
N LEU A 60 -21.58 -24.73 51.31
CA LEU A 60 -22.37 -25.10 52.48
C LEU A 60 -23.77 -24.46 52.47
N ARG A 61 -23.88 -23.18 52.12
CA ARG A 61 -25.18 -22.47 52.03
C ARG A 61 -26.04 -23.02 50.90
N THR A 62 -25.44 -23.32 49.75
CA THR A 62 -26.13 -23.90 48.60
C THR A 62 -26.62 -25.31 48.91
N ALA A 63 -25.81 -26.12 49.60
CA ALA A 63 -26.22 -27.43 50.09
C ALA A 63 -27.36 -27.33 51.11
N SER A 64 -27.30 -26.40 52.06
CA SER A 64 -28.40 -26.16 53.01
C SER A 64 -29.69 -25.69 52.31
N ALA A 65 -29.60 -24.87 51.27
CA ALA A 65 -30.77 -24.40 50.50
C ALA A 65 -31.43 -25.53 49.68
N LEU A 66 -30.63 -26.47 49.18
CA LEU A 66 -31.11 -27.68 48.52
C LEU A 66 -31.74 -28.64 49.53
N LEU A 67 -31.11 -28.86 50.69
CA LEU A 67 -31.64 -29.75 51.74
C LEU A 67 -32.91 -29.21 52.40
N ASN A 68 -33.13 -27.89 52.40
CA ASN A 68 -34.34 -27.23 52.89
C ASN A 68 -35.43 -27.12 51.79
N SER A 69 -35.59 -28.16 50.98
CA SER A 69 -36.65 -28.27 49.96
C SER A 69 -37.86 -28.98 50.55
N ALA A 70 -39.07 -28.56 50.17
CA ALA A 70 -40.32 -29.06 50.75
C ALA A 70 -40.64 -30.51 50.36
N ASP A 71 -40.22 -30.92 49.16
CA ASP A 71 -40.44 -32.24 48.58
C ASP A 71 -39.33 -32.58 47.54
N PRO A 72 -39.28 -33.84 47.03
CA PRO A 72 -38.28 -34.27 46.05
C PRO A 72 -38.32 -33.52 44.70
N ASP A 73 -39.50 -33.09 44.25
CA ASP A 73 -39.65 -32.38 42.96
C ASP A 73 -39.08 -30.95 43.09
N ALA A 74 -39.39 -30.26 44.18
CA ALA A 74 -38.82 -28.95 44.51
C ALA A 74 -37.30 -29.00 44.70
N PHE A 75 -36.76 -30.11 45.21
CA PHE A 75 -35.32 -30.33 45.26
C PHE A 75 -34.73 -30.41 43.84
N TYR A 76 -35.35 -31.20 42.95
CA TYR A 76 -34.88 -31.39 41.58
C TYR A 76 -34.91 -30.09 40.77
N ASP A 77 -35.98 -29.31 40.88
CA ASP A 77 -36.13 -28.00 40.22
C ASP A 77 -35.07 -26.99 40.68
N ARG A 78 -34.79 -26.93 42.00
CA ARG A 78 -33.73 -26.08 42.53
C ARG A 78 -32.35 -26.53 42.07
N ALA A 79 -32.10 -27.84 42.02
CA ALA A 79 -30.84 -28.40 41.56
C ALA A 79 -30.58 -28.08 40.07
N THR A 80 -31.60 -28.24 39.21
CA THR A 80 -31.50 -27.88 37.78
C THR A 80 -31.34 -26.38 37.57
N ALA A 81 -32.03 -25.54 38.35
CA ALA A 81 -31.85 -24.08 38.30
C ALA A 81 -30.41 -23.67 38.67
N ILE A 82 -29.84 -24.23 39.75
CA ILE A 82 -28.45 -23.98 40.17
C ILE A 82 -27.47 -24.41 39.08
N GLN A 83 -27.68 -25.58 38.47
CA GLN A 83 -26.83 -26.08 37.39
C GLN A 83 -26.93 -25.21 36.13
N GLY A 84 -28.13 -24.71 35.80
CA GLY A 84 -28.34 -23.75 34.71
C GLY A 84 -27.56 -22.44 34.93
N VAL A 85 -27.65 -21.87 36.12
CA VAL A 85 -26.88 -20.66 36.50
C VAL A 85 -25.38 -20.91 36.41
N ALA A 86 -24.89 -22.04 36.92
CA ALA A 86 -23.48 -22.39 36.83
C ALA A 86 -22.98 -22.47 35.37
N SER A 87 -23.76 -23.09 34.48
CA SER A 87 -23.43 -23.20 33.05
C SER A 87 -23.37 -21.83 32.34
N ILE A 88 -24.29 -20.93 32.68
CA ILE A 88 -24.31 -19.54 32.16
C ILE A 88 -23.07 -18.78 32.64
N ASN A 89 -22.77 -18.84 33.95
CA ASN A 89 -21.62 -18.18 34.55
C ASN A 89 -20.31 -18.68 33.94
N ASP A 90 -20.16 -20.00 33.78
CA ASP A 90 -19.00 -20.62 33.14
C ASP A 90 -18.82 -20.13 31.70
N LYS A 91 -19.91 -20.01 30.94
CA LYS A 91 -19.89 -19.47 29.57
C LYS A 91 -19.46 -18.00 29.56
N GLN A 92 -19.97 -17.18 30.48
CA GLN A 92 -19.60 -15.77 30.62
C GLN A 92 -18.12 -15.60 30.96
N ILE A 93 -17.58 -16.39 31.90
CA ILE A 93 -16.16 -16.37 32.27
C ILE A 93 -15.28 -16.80 31.08
N ARG A 94 -15.65 -17.85 30.35
CA ARG A 94 -14.91 -18.27 29.15
C ARG A 94 -14.90 -17.19 28.07
N ASN A 95 -16.06 -16.56 27.82
CA ASN A 95 -16.17 -15.45 26.86
C ASN A 95 -15.31 -14.26 27.29
N PHE A 96 -15.34 -13.90 28.57
CA PHE A 96 -14.53 -12.82 29.13
C PHE A 96 -13.03 -13.09 28.94
N ARG A 97 -12.56 -14.30 29.27
CA ARG A 97 -11.16 -14.71 29.06
C ARG A 97 -10.77 -14.65 27.58
N LYS A 98 -11.65 -15.11 26.69
CA LYS A 98 -11.44 -15.04 25.24
C LYS A 98 -11.30 -13.59 24.77
N GLN A 99 -12.18 -12.69 25.20
CA GLN A 99 -12.13 -11.26 24.86
C GLN A 99 -10.86 -10.58 25.39
N ARG A 100 -10.40 -10.95 26.60
CA ARG A 100 -9.12 -10.47 27.13
C ARG A 100 -7.95 -10.90 26.26
N GLN A 101 -7.95 -12.15 25.81
CA GLN A 101 -6.91 -12.67 24.92
C GLN A 101 -6.96 -11.98 23.56
N GLU A 102 -8.15 -11.86 22.95
CA GLU A 102 -8.33 -11.15 21.68
C GLU A 102 -7.85 -9.70 21.75
N LEU A 103 -8.11 -9.00 22.86
CA LEU A 103 -7.61 -7.64 23.08
C LEU A 103 -6.08 -7.59 23.20
N ALA A 104 -5.48 -8.55 23.92
CA ALA A 104 -4.04 -8.65 24.07
C ALA A 104 -3.36 -8.94 22.72
N ASP A 105 -3.91 -9.87 21.94
CA ASP A 105 -3.41 -10.23 20.61
C ASP A 105 -3.54 -9.06 19.63
N ALA A 106 -4.68 -8.35 19.64
CA ALA A 106 -4.90 -7.19 18.79
C ALA A 106 -3.92 -6.04 19.12
N LYS A 107 -3.64 -5.79 20.41
CA LYS A 107 -2.63 -4.81 20.83
C LYS A 107 -1.22 -5.22 20.39
N ALA A 108 -0.85 -6.48 20.57
CA ALA A 108 0.43 -7.00 20.10
C ALA A 108 0.57 -6.89 18.56
N ALA A 109 -0.53 -7.09 17.82
CA ALA A 109 -0.56 -6.90 16.37
C ALA A 109 -0.38 -5.41 15.99
N VAL A 110 -0.99 -4.47 16.71
CA VAL A 110 -0.74 -3.02 16.51
C VAL A 110 0.73 -2.70 16.72
N ASP A 111 1.35 -3.19 17.80
CA ASP A 111 2.77 -2.96 18.09
C ASP A 111 3.67 -3.55 17.00
N ALA A 112 3.32 -4.73 16.47
CA ALA A 112 4.02 -5.35 15.35
C ALA A 112 3.93 -4.51 14.07
N GLU A 113 2.77 -3.94 13.76
CA GLU A 113 2.63 -3.02 12.62
C GLU A 113 3.45 -1.75 12.83
N VAL A 114 3.45 -1.15 14.03
CA VAL A 114 4.30 0.03 14.31
C VAL A 114 5.78 -0.27 14.06
N LYS A 115 6.28 -1.42 14.55
CA LYS A 115 7.66 -1.86 14.30
C LYS A 115 7.94 -2.07 12.81
N LEU A 116 7.00 -2.65 12.07
CA LEU A 116 7.11 -2.79 10.62
C LEU A 116 7.21 -1.41 9.94
N GLN A 117 6.39 -0.44 10.35
CA GLN A 117 6.43 0.91 9.80
C GLN A 117 7.79 1.59 10.03
N GLU A 118 8.35 1.46 11.23
CA GLU A 118 9.70 1.97 11.54
C GLU A 118 10.78 1.34 10.64
N GLN A 119 10.71 0.02 10.43
CA GLN A 119 11.62 -0.69 9.53
C GLN A 119 11.49 -0.21 8.08
N GLN A 120 10.26 -0.02 7.58
CA GLN A 120 10.05 0.45 6.21
C GLN A 120 10.48 1.91 6.04
N LEU A 121 10.26 2.77 7.04
CA LEU A 121 10.76 4.15 7.03
C LEU A 121 12.29 4.19 6.98
N ALA A 122 12.97 3.35 7.77
CA ALA A 122 14.42 3.23 7.76
C ALA A 122 14.95 2.71 6.42
N GLU A 123 14.27 1.72 5.83
CA GLU A 123 14.60 1.20 4.50
C GLU A 123 14.41 2.27 3.43
N MET A 124 13.30 3.01 3.44
CA MET A 124 13.05 4.13 2.51
C MET A 124 14.14 5.21 2.62
N ASP A 125 14.52 5.62 3.82
CA ASP A 125 15.59 6.59 4.04
C ASP A 125 16.95 6.08 3.51
N LYS A 126 17.25 4.80 3.75
CA LYS A 126 18.44 4.15 3.18
C LYS A 126 18.42 4.17 1.65
N ARG A 127 17.29 3.80 1.02
CA ARG A 127 17.18 3.78 -0.45
C ARG A 127 17.21 5.17 -1.07
N LYS A 128 16.66 6.17 -0.39
CA LYS A 128 16.84 7.57 -0.76
C LYS A 128 18.33 7.95 -0.79
N LYS A 129 19.09 7.64 0.27
CA LYS A 129 20.54 7.91 0.34
C LYS A 129 21.31 7.13 -0.72
N ASP A 130 20.97 5.87 -0.97
CA ASP A 130 21.57 5.05 -2.03
C ASP A 130 21.31 5.68 -3.42
N ALA A 131 20.09 6.15 -3.67
CA ALA A 131 19.73 6.84 -4.91
C ALA A 131 20.46 8.18 -5.05
N GLU A 132 20.54 8.99 -4.00
CA GLU A 132 21.27 10.27 -4.00
C GLU A 132 22.76 10.07 -4.30
N LYS A 133 23.40 9.06 -3.69
CA LYS A 133 24.79 8.68 -3.97
C LYS A 133 24.97 8.24 -5.42
N ALA A 134 24.08 7.37 -5.89
CA ALA A 134 24.12 6.89 -7.27
C ALA A 134 23.96 8.03 -8.28
N VAL A 135 23.10 9.03 -7.99
CA VAL A 135 22.94 10.25 -8.79
C VAL A 135 24.20 11.13 -8.74
N ALA A 136 24.79 11.34 -7.56
CA ALA A 136 25.98 12.18 -7.42
C ALA A 136 27.17 11.66 -8.23
N GLN A 137 27.29 10.33 -8.38
CA GLN A 137 28.34 9.69 -9.18
C GLN A 137 28.19 9.95 -10.70
N VAL A 138 26.99 10.24 -11.19
CA VAL A 138 26.72 10.42 -12.63
C VAL A 138 27.02 11.85 -13.09
N GLY A 139 27.02 12.81 -12.17
CA GLY A 139 26.92 14.22 -12.52
C GLY A 139 25.50 14.56 -13.01
N GLY A 140 24.98 15.68 -12.52
CA GLY A 140 23.62 16.11 -12.80
C GLY A 140 23.11 17.00 -11.68
N GLY A 141 23.00 18.30 -11.96
CA GLY A 141 22.49 19.26 -10.99
C GLY A 141 21.05 18.93 -10.57
N SER A 142 20.69 19.30 -9.34
CA SER A 142 19.27 19.46 -8.99
C SER A 142 18.63 20.44 -9.96
N THR A 143 17.45 20.12 -10.44
CA THR A 143 16.69 21.02 -11.32
C THR A 143 15.27 21.15 -10.79
N SER A 144 14.58 22.24 -11.13
CA SER A 144 13.13 22.28 -11.04
C SER A 144 12.56 21.60 -12.28
N GLY A 145 11.55 20.77 -12.09
CA GLY A 145 10.70 20.27 -13.16
C GLY A 145 9.25 20.73 -12.95
N PRO A 146 8.33 20.30 -13.81
CA PRO A 146 6.93 20.66 -13.67
C PRO A 146 6.36 20.16 -12.35
N SER A 147 5.47 20.95 -11.79
CA SER A 147 4.74 20.68 -10.55
C SER A 147 3.35 21.30 -10.63
N GLY A 148 2.42 20.81 -9.83
CA GLY A 148 1.05 21.30 -9.81
C GLY A 148 0.06 20.21 -9.42
N SER A 149 -1.21 20.57 -9.36
CA SER A 149 -2.29 19.61 -9.13
C SER A 149 -2.56 18.77 -10.38
N SER A 150 -3.04 17.55 -10.18
CA SER A 150 -3.45 16.65 -11.26
C SER A 150 -4.68 15.86 -10.86
N ALA A 151 -5.33 15.23 -11.84
CA ALA A 151 -6.29 14.17 -11.56
C ALA A 151 -5.64 13.02 -10.77
N SER A 152 -6.47 12.27 -10.06
CA SER A 152 -6.07 11.09 -9.30
C SER A 152 -6.32 9.83 -10.13
N ALA A 153 -5.30 9.00 -10.30
CA ALA A 153 -5.41 7.66 -10.84
C ALA A 153 -6.14 6.72 -9.87
N GLN A 154 -6.77 5.67 -10.41
CA GLN A 154 -7.12 4.49 -9.63
C GLN A 154 -5.84 3.71 -9.27
N PRO A 155 -5.66 3.28 -8.01
CA PRO A 155 -4.50 2.47 -7.63
C PRO A 155 -4.40 1.18 -8.44
N ALA A 156 -3.20 0.83 -8.86
CA ALA A 156 -2.94 -0.48 -9.45
C ALA A 156 -3.19 -1.59 -8.41
N PRO A 157 -3.62 -2.79 -8.83
CA PRO A 157 -3.87 -3.90 -7.92
C PRO A 157 -2.65 -4.25 -7.06
N ARG A 158 -2.91 -4.58 -5.79
CA ARG A 158 -1.91 -4.98 -4.79
C ARG A 158 -2.22 -6.38 -4.26
N ASN A 159 -1.21 -7.05 -3.72
CA ASN A 159 -1.40 -8.27 -2.94
C ASN A 159 -2.20 -7.98 -1.66
N PRO A 160 -2.78 -8.99 -0.99
CA PRO A 160 -3.49 -8.80 0.27
C PRO A 160 -2.65 -8.16 1.40
N ASP A 161 -1.34 -8.39 1.39
CA ASP A 161 -0.38 -7.76 2.32
C ASP A 161 -0.02 -6.31 1.93
N GLY A 162 -0.52 -5.82 0.79
CA GLY A 162 -0.30 -4.50 0.22
C GLY A 162 0.96 -4.36 -0.64
N SER A 163 1.78 -5.41 -0.73
CA SER A 163 2.95 -5.43 -1.62
C SER A 163 2.53 -5.39 -3.09
N TRP A 164 3.48 -4.99 -3.95
CA TRP A 164 3.28 -5.05 -5.40
C TRP A 164 3.40 -6.49 -5.90
N PRO A 165 2.44 -7.00 -6.70
CA PRO A 165 2.58 -8.31 -7.32
C PRO A 165 3.77 -8.31 -8.28
N LYS A 166 4.51 -9.43 -8.29
CA LYS A 166 5.52 -9.66 -9.33
C LYS A 166 4.78 -9.91 -10.64
N GLU A 167 5.03 -9.06 -11.62
CA GLU A 167 4.36 -9.10 -12.90
C GLU A 167 5.34 -9.46 -14.01
N SER A 168 4.92 -10.39 -14.86
CA SER A 168 5.60 -10.67 -16.12
C SER A 168 5.00 -9.82 -17.24
N CYS A 169 5.74 -9.72 -18.34
CA CYS A 169 5.31 -9.10 -19.58
C CYS A 169 4.24 -9.98 -20.25
N SER A 170 2.98 -9.81 -19.85
CA SER A 170 1.87 -10.74 -20.11
C SER A 170 0.73 -10.15 -20.96
N VAL A 171 0.60 -8.83 -21.03
CA VAL A 171 -0.37 -8.18 -21.92
C VAL A 171 0.19 -8.23 -23.34
N LYS A 172 -0.37 -9.11 -24.18
CA LYS A 172 0.13 -9.44 -25.53
C LYS A 172 -0.98 -9.36 -26.59
N PRO A 173 -0.70 -8.79 -27.78
CA PRO A 173 0.47 -7.95 -28.06
C PRO A 173 0.43 -6.66 -27.23
N ASP A 174 1.55 -5.92 -27.15
CA ASP A 174 1.52 -4.54 -26.64
C ASP A 174 0.42 -3.75 -27.38
N PRO A 175 -0.58 -3.20 -26.66
CA PRO A 175 -1.68 -2.48 -27.28
C PRO A 175 -1.25 -1.23 -28.05
N THR A 176 -0.06 -0.69 -27.77
CA THR A 176 0.45 0.57 -28.34
C THR A 176 1.28 0.36 -29.61
N THR A 177 2.25 -0.55 -29.59
CA THR A 177 3.14 -0.82 -30.74
C THR A 177 2.71 -2.03 -31.58
N LYS A 178 1.70 -2.79 -31.12
CA LYS A 178 1.25 -4.07 -31.68
C LYS A 178 2.33 -5.17 -31.68
N ASN A 179 3.46 -4.95 -31.01
CA ASN A 179 4.58 -5.87 -30.94
C ASN A 179 5.06 -6.05 -29.49
N GLY A 180 5.46 -7.26 -29.11
CA GLY A 180 5.92 -7.55 -27.75
C GLY A 180 4.80 -7.51 -26.71
N CYS A 181 5.07 -6.95 -25.52
CA CYS A 181 4.16 -7.04 -24.39
C CYS A 181 4.34 -5.92 -23.37
N LEU A 182 3.34 -5.78 -22.49
CA LEU A 182 3.39 -4.97 -21.28
C LEU A 182 3.15 -5.81 -20.02
N THR A 183 3.61 -5.32 -18.88
CA THR A 183 3.06 -5.79 -17.60
C THR A 183 1.64 -5.25 -17.41
N PRO A 184 0.77 -5.96 -16.67
CA PRO A 184 -0.55 -5.45 -16.30
C PRO A 184 -0.51 -4.04 -15.69
N ARG A 185 0.48 -3.73 -14.86
CA ARG A 185 0.68 -2.42 -14.23
C ARG A 185 1.02 -1.33 -15.22
N THR A 186 1.90 -1.57 -16.19
CA THR A 186 2.21 -0.59 -17.23
C THR A 186 1.00 -0.31 -18.10
N ASN A 187 0.24 -1.34 -18.47
CA ASN A 187 -1.00 -1.14 -19.19
C ASN A 187 -2.04 -0.37 -18.35
N HIS A 188 -2.14 -0.65 -17.05
CA HIS A 188 -2.99 0.11 -16.14
C HIS A 188 -2.58 1.57 -16.07
N ALA A 189 -1.31 1.89 -15.86
CA ALA A 189 -0.80 3.26 -15.81
C ALA A 189 -1.11 4.04 -17.10
N ARG A 190 -0.92 3.40 -18.26
CA ARG A 190 -1.30 3.98 -19.57
C ARG A 190 -2.80 4.25 -19.66
N LEU A 191 -3.64 3.30 -19.27
CA LEU A 191 -5.10 3.48 -19.29
C LEU A 191 -5.56 4.57 -18.33
N GLN A 192 -4.92 4.71 -17.17
CA GLN A 192 -5.20 5.80 -16.23
C GLN A 192 -4.79 7.16 -16.80
N ALA A 193 -3.66 7.26 -17.52
CA ALA A 193 -3.27 8.50 -18.20
C ALA A 193 -4.29 8.91 -19.28
N VAL A 194 -4.71 7.94 -20.11
CA VAL A 194 -5.79 8.12 -21.11
C VAL A 194 -7.09 8.59 -20.44
N ALA A 195 -7.50 7.95 -19.35
CA ALA A 195 -8.69 8.33 -18.59
C ALA A 195 -8.58 9.75 -17.97
N ALA A 196 -7.36 10.21 -17.70
CA ALA A 196 -7.08 11.58 -17.25
C ALA A 196 -6.97 12.61 -18.39
N GLY A 197 -7.21 12.20 -19.64
CA GLY A 197 -7.22 13.06 -20.83
C GLY A 197 -5.91 13.11 -21.62
N PHE A 198 -4.92 12.28 -21.27
CA PHE A 198 -3.65 12.21 -21.97
C PHE A 198 -3.70 11.15 -23.08
N ASN A 199 -4.14 11.58 -24.27
CA ASN A 199 -4.52 10.71 -25.39
C ASN A 199 -3.62 10.79 -26.62
N HIS A 200 -2.50 11.52 -26.57
CA HIS A 200 -1.52 11.53 -27.65
C HIS A 200 -0.88 10.16 -27.88
N TYR A 201 -0.22 10.00 -29.02
CA TYR A 201 0.42 8.74 -29.40
C TYR A 201 1.35 8.24 -28.29
N THR A 202 1.27 6.95 -28.00
CA THR A 202 2.08 6.30 -26.96
C THR A 202 2.77 5.10 -27.59
N ALA A 203 4.03 4.85 -27.24
CA ALA A 203 4.74 3.62 -27.59
C ALA A 203 5.41 3.04 -26.34
N CYS A 204 5.11 1.78 -26.03
CA CYS A 204 5.52 1.19 -24.76
C CYS A 204 6.58 0.11 -24.91
N TYR A 205 6.42 -0.84 -25.82
CA TYR A 205 7.39 -1.91 -25.99
C TYR A 205 8.42 -1.63 -27.09
N ARG A 206 9.69 -1.96 -26.81
CA ARG A 206 10.72 -2.21 -27.84
C ARG A 206 11.66 -3.31 -27.35
N SER A 207 12.17 -4.14 -28.25
CA SER A 207 13.00 -5.31 -27.92
C SER A 207 14.46 -5.00 -27.59
N ALA A 208 14.92 -3.76 -27.81
CA ALA A 208 16.30 -3.39 -27.55
C ALA A 208 16.65 -3.46 -26.05
N GLU A 209 17.63 -4.30 -25.70
CA GLU A 209 18.14 -4.50 -24.33
C GLU A 209 19.17 -3.43 -23.94
N ASP A 210 18.71 -2.20 -23.81
CA ASP A 210 19.51 -1.02 -23.45
C ASP A 210 19.63 -0.81 -21.91
N GLY A 211 19.28 -1.84 -21.14
CA GLY A 211 19.15 -1.76 -19.68
C GLY A 211 18.01 -0.85 -19.22
N GLY A 212 17.08 -0.47 -20.11
CA GLY A 212 15.84 0.23 -19.78
C GLY A 212 14.66 -0.71 -19.54
N GLU A 213 13.50 -0.11 -19.29
CA GLU A 213 12.28 -0.83 -18.90
C GLU A 213 11.37 -1.22 -20.07
N HIS A 214 11.58 -0.66 -21.26
CA HIS A 214 10.82 -1.01 -22.47
C HIS A 214 10.85 -2.51 -22.82
N PRO A 215 12.01 -3.20 -22.91
CA PRO A 215 12.03 -4.62 -23.26
C PRO A 215 11.40 -5.53 -22.19
N ARG A 216 11.24 -5.02 -20.96
CA ARG A 216 10.52 -5.70 -19.87
C ARG A 216 9.01 -5.45 -19.91
N GLY A 217 8.53 -4.61 -20.82
CA GLY A 217 7.14 -4.17 -20.88
C GLY A 217 6.74 -3.25 -19.72
N ARG A 218 7.72 -2.56 -19.11
CA ARG A 218 7.58 -1.76 -17.89
C ARG A 218 7.70 -0.25 -18.11
N ALA A 219 7.73 0.19 -19.37
CA ALA A 219 7.81 1.60 -19.73
C ALA A 219 6.86 1.98 -20.85
N CYS A 220 6.58 3.29 -20.93
CA CYS A 220 5.86 3.92 -22.02
C CYS A 220 6.41 5.31 -22.30
N ASP A 221 6.60 5.61 -23.58
CA ASP A 221 6.85 6.96 -24.10
C ASP A 221 5.54 7.55 -24.60
N PHE A 222 5.15 8.69 -24.07
CA PHE A 222 3.93 9.42 -24.43
C PHE A 222 4.32 10.68 -25.19
N ALA A 223 3.99 10.74 -26.48
CA ALA A 223 4.27 11.90 -27.32
C ALA A 223 3.67 13.17 -26.71
N ALA A 224 4.43 14.26 -26.76
CA ALA A 224 3.96 15.57 -26.35
C ALA A 224 3.08 16.22 -27.42
N ASP A 225 3.39 15.97 -28.70
CA ASP A 225 2.66 16.45 -29.87
C ASP A 225 1.56 15.44 -30.26
N GLU A 226 0.42 15.97 -30.71
CA GLU A 226 -0.77 15.17 -31.06
C GLU A 226 -0.57 14.24 -32.26
N THR A 227 0.32 14.59 -33.17
CA THR A 227 0.63 13.86 -34.39
C THR A 227 1.71 12.79 -34.17
N GLY A 228 2.31 12.73 -32.97
CA GLY A 228 3.22 11.68 -32.55
C GLY A 228 4.62 12.18 -32.18
N PHE A 229 5.62 11.30 -32.29
CA PHE A 229 6.99 11.61 -31.90
C PHE A 229 7.68 12.50 -32.95
N GLN A 230 7.55 13.82 -32.79
CA GLN A 230 8.23 14.79 -33.65
C GLN A 230 9.73 14.84 -33.39
N ASN A 231 10.56 15.01 -34.42
CA ASN A 231 12.01 15.18 -34.26
C ASN A 231 12.38 16.65 -33.91
N VAL A 232 11.60 17.29 -33.05
CA VAL A 232 11.82 18.64 -32.52
C VAL A 232 11.47 18.65 -31.03
N ALA A 233 12.10 19.53 -30.26
CA ALA A 233 11.70 19.71 -28.87
C ALA A 233 10.28 20.30 -28.80
N ALA A 234 9.44 19.73 -27.94
CA ALA A 234 8.10 20.23 -27.70
C ALA A 234 8.16 21.69 -27.22
N SER A 235 7.24 22.51 -27.72
CA SER A 235 7.11 23.92 -27.35
C SER A 235 5.63 24.29 -27.25
N GLY A 236 5.31 25.46 -26.68
CA GLY A 236 3.92 25.91 -26.54
C GLY A 236 3.03 24.85 -25.87
N SER A 237 1.88 24.57 -26.49
CA SER A 237 0.86 23.64 -25.99
C SER A 237 1.37 22.22 -25.78
N ASP A 238 2.31 21.74 -26.61
CA ASP A 238 2.84 20.36 -26.50
C ASP A 238 3.71 20.24 -25.26
N LYS A 239 4.51 21.28 -24.99
CA LYS A 239 5.30 21.32 -23.78
C LYS A 239 4.40 21.40 -22.54
N ASP A 240 3.35 22.21 -22.58
CA ASP A 240 2.36 22.30 -21.49
C ASP A 240 1.63 20.98 -21.27
N TYR A 241 1.33 20.23 -22.34
CA TYR A 241 0.80 18.87 -22.26
C TYR A 241 1.78 17.94 -21.55
N GLY A 242 3.05 17.92 -21.98
CA GLY A 242 4.09 17.10 -21.37
C GLY A 242 4.34 17.44 -19.90
N ASP A 243 4.36 18.73 -19.53
CA ASP A 243 4.49 19.20 -18.15
C ASP A 243 3.34 18.66 -17.26
N ARG A 244 2.10 18.74 -17.74
CA ARG A 244 0.92 18.20 -17.02
C ARG A 244 0.95 16.67 -16.91
N LEU A 245 1.40 15.97 -17.95
CA LEU A 245 1.50 14.51 -17.95
C LEU A 245 2.59 14.02 -16.99
N ALA A 246 3.77 14.64 -17.02
CA ALA A 246 4.84 14.34 -16.06
C ALA A 246 4.37 14.59 -14.62
N THR A 247 3.70 15.72 -14.37
CA THR A 247 3.10 16.04 -13.07
C THR A 247 2.08 14.99 -12.63
N TYR A 248 1.22 14.54 -13.55
CA TYR A 248 0.24 13.49 -13.28
C TYR A 248 0.89 12.18 -12.81
N PHE A 249 1.94 11.71 -13.49
CA PHE A 249 2.62 10.48 -13.07
C PHE A 249 3.33 10.62 -11.73
N ILE A 250 3.91 11.79 -11.44
CA ILE A 250 4.58 12.07 -10.17
C ILE A 250 3.57 12.07 -9.02
N ASN A 251 2.46 12.79 -9.17
CA ASN A 251 1.39 12.88 -8.17
C ASN A 251 0.72 11.52 -7.91
N ASN A 252 0.73 10.63 -8.91
CA ASN A 252 0.15 9.29 -8.81
C ASN A 252 1.21 8.19 -8.63
N SER A 253 2.45 8.55 -8.27
CA SER A 253 3.58 7.63 -8.25
C SER A 253 3.37 6.42 -7.34
N SER A 254 2.84 6.62 -6.12
CA SER A 254 2.51 5.53 -5.19
C SER A 254 1.34 4.67 -5.66
N LYS A 255 0.42 5.21 -6.46
CA LYS A 255 -0.73 4.47 -7.00
C LYS A 255 -0.38 3.63 -8.22
N LEU A 256 0.62 4.04 -8.99
CA LEU A 256 1.01 3.41 -10.26
C LEU A 256 2.35 2.64 -10.17
N ALA A 257 2.99 2.63 -9.01
CA ALA A 257 4.33 2.10 -8.77
C ALA A 257 5.40 2.71 -9.69
N VAL A 258 5.37 4.04 -9.84
CA VAL A 258 6.33 4.75 -10.69
C VAL A 258 7.73 4.65 -10.10
N LEU A 259 8.69 4.23 -10.93
CA LEU A 259 10.11 4.23 -10.59
C LEU A 259 10.73 5.59 -10.92
N TYR A 260 10.52 6.06 -12.15
CA TYR A 260 11.00 7.34 -12.61
C TYR A 260 10.18 7.87 -13.79
N VAL A 261 10.25 9.19 -13.98
CA VAL A 261 9.69 9.91 -15.13
C VAL A 261 10.81 10.71 -15.77
N ILE A 262 10.97 10.64 -17.10
CA ILE A 262 11.92 11.47 -17.83
C ILE A 262 11.14 12.44 -18.70
N TRP A 263 11.43 13.73 -18.56
CA TRP A 263 10.80 14.77 -19.34
C TRP A 263 11.72 15.99 -19.47
N TYR A 264 11.88 16.45 -20.70
CA TYR A 264 12.54 17.70 -21.07
C TYR A 264 13.96 17.82 -20.50
N ASN A 265 14.84 16.83 -20.77
CA ASN A 265 16.20 16.74 -20.20
C ASN A 265 16.24 16.70 -18.66
N ARG A 266 15.20 16.15 -18.04
CA ARG A 266 15.18 15.92 -16.60
C ARG A 266 14.65 14.53 -16.29
N ILE A 267 15.12 13.96 -15.19
CA ILE A 267 14.61 12.71 -14.64
C ILE A 267 14.14 12.95 -13.20
N TRP A 268 12.88 12.60 -12.93
CA TRP A 268 12.31 12.50 -11.60
C TRP A 268 12.40 11.06 -11.13
N GLN A 269 12.71 10.86 -9.85
CA GLN A 269 12.89 9.53 -9.28
C GLN A 269 12.09 9.38 -7.99
N SER A 270 11.42 8.24 -7.82
CA SER A 270 10.56 8.00 -6.66
C SER A 270 11.32 7.99 -5.34
N ALA A 271 12.53 7.41 -5.29
CA ALA A 271 13.31 7.34 -4.05
C ALA A 271 13.75 8.70 -3.52
N THR A 272 14.00 9.66 -4.41
CA THR A 272 14.46 11.01 -4.00
C THR A 272 13.34 12.04 -3.99
N GLY A 273 12.26 11.79 -4.74
CA GLY A 273 11.15 12.72 -4.94
C GLY A 273 11.50 13.97 -5.74
N ASN A 274 12.69 14.03 -6.36
CA ASN A 274 13.23 15.24 -6.96
C ASN A 274 13.63 15.07 -8.43
N TRP A 275 13.63 16.20 -9.15
CA TRP A 275 14.14 16.29 -10.52
C TRP A 275 15.66 16.47 -10.55
N LYS A 276 16.30 15.78 -11.48
CA LYS A 276 17.73 15.89 -11.79
C LYS A 276 17.92 16.12 -13.29
N ALA A 277 19.00 16.80 -13.66
CA ALA A 277 19.37 16.91 -15.05
C ALA A 277 19.56 15.51 -15.66
N TYR A 278 19.02 15.34 -16.87
CA TYR A 278 19.17 14.14 -17.69
C TYR A 278 19.84 14.53 -19.00
N ASN A 279 20.77 13.73 -19.48
CA ASN A 279 21.47 13.95 -20.74
C ASN A 279 21.32 12.71 -21.62
N GLY A 280 20.52 12.84 -22.68
CA GLY A 280 20.14 11.75 -23.56
C GLY A 280 21.06 11.50 -24.75
N GLY A 281 21.93 12.45 -25.11
CA GLY A 281 22.80 12.32 -26.29
C GLY A 281 22.53 13.29 -27.42
N GLY A 282 21.63 14.27 -27.23
CA GLY A 282 21.62 15.51 -28.05
C GLY A 282 20.41 15.72 -28.95
N ASP A 283 19.70 14.68 -29.37
CA ASP A 283 18.46 14.80 -30.16
C ASP A 283 17.20 14.82 -29.26
N PRO A 284 16.04 15.30 -29.76
CA PRO A 284 14.83 15.43 -28.95
C PRO A 284 14.29 14.14 -28.35
N ALA A 285 14.41 13.01 -29.06
CA ALA A 285 13.92 11.73 -28.57
C ALA A 285 14.84 11.23 -27.45
N SER A 286 16.15 11.17 -27.69
CA SER A 286 17.08 10.72 -26.66
C SER A 286 17.05 11.62 -25.42
N ASN A 287 16.91 12.93 -25.60
CA ASN A 287 16.78 13.93 -24.53
C ASN A 287 15.37 14.01 -23.89
N HIS A 288 14.40 13.25 -24.39
CA HIS A 288 13.01 13.25 -23.93
C HIS A 288 12.37 14.64 -23.94
N THR A 289 12.69 15.48 -24.93
CA THR A 289 12.09 16.81 -25.08
C THR A 289 10.85 16.80 -25.98
N ASN A 290 10.58 15.70 -26.69
CA ASN A 290 9.39 15.51 -27.52
C ASN A 290 8.36 14.51 -26.94
N HIS A 291 8.68 13.85 -25.82
CA HIS A 291 7.79 12.89 -25.15
C HIS A 291 8.09 12.77 -23.66
N VAL A 292 7.07 12.39 -22.87
CA VAL A 292 7.23 12.00 -21.47
C VAL A 292 7.46 10.49 -21.41
N HIS A 293 8.57 10.08 -20.80
CA HIS A 293 8.84 8.67 -20.52
C HIS A 293 8.42 8.31 -19.11
N LEU A 294 7.72 7.19 -18.97
CA LEU A 294 7.30 6.59 -17.72
C LEU A 294 7.96 5.22 -17.56
N SER A 295 8.54 4.96 -16.39
CA SER A 295 8.93 3.61 -15.96
C SER A 295 8.23 3.23 -14.66
N VAL A 296 7.74 1.99 -14.59
CA VAL A 296 7.05 1.43 -13.41
C VAL A 296 7.73 0.13 -12.92
N LEU A 297 7.41 -0.27 -11.68
CA LEU A 297 7.96 -1.45 -11.01
C LEU A 297 7.79 -2.73 -11.83
#